data_AF-A0A352UP81-F1
#
_entry.id   AF-A0A352UP81-F1
#
_cell.length_a   1.000
_cell.length_b   1.000
_cell.length_c   1.000
_cell.angle_alpha   90.00
_cell.angle_beta   90.00
_cell.angle_gamma   90.00
#
_symmetry.space_group_name_H-M   'P 1'
#
loop_
_entity.id
_entity.type
_entity.pdbx_description
1 polymer ?
#
loop_
_entity_poly.entity_id
_entity_poly.type
_entity_poly.pdbx_seq_one_letter_code
_entity_poly.pdbx_strand_id
1 'polypeptide(L)'
;TYKMVDTCAGEFVAKTPYFYSVYGGHCDARTHRKPAGEAIVVLGSGPIRIGQGIEFDYSSVHCVRTLKEMGYTVVIINNNPETV
;
A
#
# COMPACT_ATOMS: atom_id res chain seq x y z
N THR A 1 14.78 -4.60 -0.91
CA THR A 1 14.06 -4.55 -2.21
C THR A 1 12.60 -4.82 -1.93
N TYR A 2 11.70 -4.63 -2.90
CA TYR A 2 10.28 -4.88 -2.73
C TYR A 2 9.80 -5.91 -3.75
N LYS A 3 9.00 -6.87 -3.29
CA LYS A 3 8.38 -7.92 -4.09
C LYS A 3 6.88 -7.72 -4.17
N MET A 4 6.30 -8.11 -5.30
CA MET A 4 4.86 -8.01 -5.51
C MET A 4 4.15 -9.30 -5.13
N VAL A 5 2.97 -9.18 -4.53
CA VAL A 5 2.07 -10.31 -4.31
C VAL A 5 1.33 -10.61 -5.61
N ASP A 6 1.52 -11.81 -6.15
CA ASP A 6 1.02 -12.20 -7.49
C ASP A 6 0.08 -13.40 -7.50
N THR A 7 -0.15 -14.05 -6.35
CA THR A 7 -0.96 -15.28 -6.16
C THR A 7 -0.46 -16.55 -6.88
N CYS A 8 0.59 -16.45 -7.71
CA CYS A 8 1.04 -17.51 -8.62
C CYS A 8 2.56 -17.75 -8.59
N ALA A 9 3.27 -17.19 -7.60
CA ALA A 9 4.70 -17.37 -7.40
C ALA A 9 5.55 -17.00 -8.64
N GLY A 10 5.15 -15.97 -9.36
CA GLY A 10 5.85 -15.46 -10.54
C GLY A 10 5.51 -16.15 -11.85
N GLU A 11 4.54 -17.07 -11.90
CA GLU A 11 4.09 -17.69 -13.16
C GLU A 11 3.51 -16.65 -14.13
N PHE A 12 2.77 -15.67 -13.59
CA PHE A 12 2.14 -14.60 -14.36
C PHE A 12 2.53 -13.22 -13.83
N VAL A 13 2.51 -12.22 -14.73
CA VAL A 13 2.79 -10.83 -14.37
C VAL A 13 1.60 -10.24 -13.62
N ALA A 14 1.79 -9.96 -12.33
CA ALA A 14 0.81 -9.24 -11.53
C ALA A 14 0.72 -7.77 -11.96
N LYS A 15 -0.51 -7.25 -12.00
CA LYS A 15 -0.81 -5.85 -12.35
C LYS A 15 -1.10 -4.99 -11.10
N THR A 16 -1.45 -5.64 -10.00
CA THR A 16 -1.88 -4.98 -8.77
C THR A 16 -0.66 -4.62 -7.93
N PRO A 17 -0.41 -3.32 -7.63
CA PRO A 17 0.77 -2.88 -6.89
C PRO A 17 0.64 -3.15 -5.38
N TYR A 18 0.66 -4.43 -4.98
CA TYR A 18 0.67 -4.87 -3.59
C TYR A 18 2.04 -5.45 -3.23
N PHE A 19 2.76 -4.81 -2.30
CA PHE A 19 4.18 -5.08 -2.06
C PHE A 19 4.51 -5.45 -0.62
N TYR A 20 5.61 -6.19 -0.47
CA TYR A 20 6.28 -6.44 0.80
C TYR A 20 7.80 -6.31 0.64
N SER A 21 8.51 -5.99 1.73
CA SER A 21 9.96 -5.81 1.70
C SER A 21 10.70 -7.14 1.87
N VAL A 22 11.82 -7.29 1.16
CA VAL A 22 12.76 -8.41 1.32
C VAL A 22 14.20 -7.92 1.22
N TYR A 23 15.15 -8.68 1.75
CA TYR A 23 16.58 -8.41 1.59
C TYR A 23 17.09 -9.00 0.26
N GLY A 24 17.82 -8.19 -0.51
CA GLY A 24 18.47 -8.62 -1.77
C GLY A 24 17.54 -8.86 -2.97
N GLY A 25 18.13 -9.21 -4.13
CA GLY A 25 17.39 -9.57 -5.34
C GLY A 25 16.85 -8.41 -6.20
N HIS A 26 16.00 -8.74 -7.17
CA HIS A 26 15.34 -7.75 -8.03
C HIS A 26 14.25 -6.97 -7.27
N CYS A 27 14.03 -5.71 -7.61
CA CYS A 27 13.05 -4.85 -6.96
C CYS A 27 11.87 -4.55 -7.89
N ASP A 28 10.77 -5.28 -7.71
CA ASP A 28 9.60 -5.22 -8.58
C ASP A 28 8.92 -3.84 -8.48
N ALA A 29 8.98 -3.16 -7.34
CA ALA A 29 8.44 -1.81 -7.18
C ALA A 29 9.09 -0.76 -8.11
N ARG A 30 10.29 -1.02 -8.66
CA ARG A 30 10.97 -0.09 -9.58
C ARG A 30 10.43 -0.16 -11.01
N THR A 31 9.73 -1.24 -11.38
CA THR A 31 9.10 -1.36 -12.70
C THR A 31 7.78 -0.59 -12.78
N HIS A 32 7.21 -0.23 -11.63
CA HIS A 32 6.03 0.61 -11.59
C HIS A 32 6.35 2.05 -11.96
N ARG A 33 5.49 2.62 -12.80
CA ARG A 33 5.63 3.97 -13.30
C ARG A 33 5.68 4.94 -12.14
N LYS A 34 6.67 5.84 -12.15
CA LYS A 34 6.68 6.97 -11.21
C LYS A 34 5.36 7.72 -11.33
N PRO A 35 4.78 8.18 -10.21
CA PRO A 35 3.61 9.03 -10.25
C PRO A 35 3.86 10.23 -11.17
N ALA A 36 2.85 10.57 -11.97
CA ALA A 36 2.93 11.70 -12.91
C ALA A 36 2.96 13.06 -12.18
N GLY A 37 2.66 13.08 -10.89
CA GLY A 37 2.67 14.27 -10.03
C GLY A 37 3.10 13.92 -8.60
N GLU A 38 2.60 14.69 -7.62
CA GLU A 38 2.92 14.47 -6.22
C GLU A 38 2.36 13.15 -5.69
N ALA A 39 3.17 12.47 -4.89
CA ALA A 39 2.81 11.24 -4.21
C ALA A 39 2.64 11.51 -2.72
N ILE A 40 1.50 11.10 -2.17
CA ILE A 40 1.20 11.24 -0.74
C ILE A 40 1.24 9.85 -0.11
N VAL A 41 1.98 9.73 0.99
CA VAL A 41 2.06 8.51 1.79
C VAL A 41 1.06 8.60 2.93
N VAL A 42 0.19 7.60 3.04
CA VAL A 42 -0.72 7.43 4.18
C VAL A 42 -0.22 6.27 5.03
N LEU A 43 0.15 6.57 6.27
CA LEU A 43 0.58 5.55 7.24
C LEU A 43 -0.64 5.05 8.02
N GLY A 44 -0.91 3.75 7.94
CA GLY A 44 -1.95 3.11 8.73
C GLY A 44 -1.55 2.97 10.20
N SER A 45 -2.54 2.64 11.04
CA SER A 45 -2.36 2.50 12.49
C SER A 45 -1.66 1.21 12.93
N GLY A 46 -1.48 0.24 12.03
CA GLY A 46 -0.98 -1.08 12.38
C GLY A 46 -2.01 -1.90 13.18
N PRO A 47 -1.56 -2.92 13.94
CA PRO A 47 -2.45 -3.82 14.67
C PRO A 47 -3.37 -3.10 15.66
N ILE A 48 -4.63 -3.51 15.72
CA ILE A 48 -5.63 -2.97 16.65
C ILE A 48 -5.22 -3.22 18.10
N ARG A 49 -5.36 -2.19 18.95
CA ARG A 49 -5.11 -2.24 20.39
C ARG A 49 -6.17 -1.41 21.12
N ILE A 50 -6.31 -1.60 22.44
CA ILE A 50 -7.18 -0.74 23.26
C ILE A 50 -6.71 0.72 23.12
N GLY A 51 -7.61 1.61 22.68
CA GLY A 51 -7.30 3.01 22.39
C GLY A 51 -6.75 3.29 20.99
N GLN A 52 -6.56 2.26 20.16
CA GLN A 52 -6.21 2.37 18.74
C GLN A 52 -6.95 1.29 17.93
N GLY A 53 -8.23 1.54 17.70
CA GLY A 53 -9.14 0.62 17.02
C GLY A 53 -9.40 0.97 15.55
N ILE A 54 -10.56 0.50 15.08
CA ILE A 54 -11.03 0.65 13.70
C ILE A 54 -11.24 2.11 13.29
N GLU A 55 -11.40 3.03 14.24
CA GLU A 55 -11.57 4.46 14.00
C GLU A 55 -10.40 5.07 13.19
N PHE A 56 -9.18 4.57 13.39
CA PHE A 56 -8.00 5.03 12.66
C PHE A 56 -7.90 4.42 11.27
N ASP A 57 -8.38 3.19 11.09
CA ASP A 57 -8.46 2.55 9.78
C ASP A 57 -9.50 3.25 8.90
N TYR A 58 -10.69 3.51 9.45
CA TYR A 58 -11.75 4.25 8.78
C TYR A 58 -11.25 5.63 8.30
N SER A 59 -10.55 6.36 9.17
CA SER A 59 -9.96 7.65 8.83
C SER A 59 -8.93 7.55 7.71
N SER A 60 -8.10 6.48 7.71
CA SER A 60 -7.10 6.21 6.68
C SER A 60 -7.73 5.89 5.32
N VAL A 61 -8.78 5.06 5.30
CA VAL A 61 -9.54 4.74 4.09
C VAL A 61 -10.15 6.00 3.46
N HIS A 62 -10.78 6.85 4.27
CA HIS A 62 -11.36 8.11 3.80
C HIS A 62 -10.29 9.08 3.27
N CYS A 63 -9.16 9.22 3.98
CA CYS A 63 -8.02 10.01 3.53
C CYS A 63 -7.52 9.55 2.15
N VAL A 64 -7.30 8.25 1.97
CA VAL A 64 -6.85 7.68 0.69
C VAL A 64 -7.88 7.94 -0.42
N ARG A 65 -9.18 7.78 -0.15
CA ARG A 65 -10.25 8.03 -1.15
C ARG A 65 -10.28 9.49 -1.58
N THR A 66 -10.28 10.42 -0.63
CA THR A 66 -10.30 11.86 -0.93
C THR A 66 -9.06 12.30 -1.71
N LEU A 67 -7.87 11.85 -1.31
CA LEU A 67 -6.64 12.19 -2.03
C LEU A 67 -6.63 11.64 -3.47
N LYS A 68 -7.18 10.45 -3.68
CA LYS A 68 -7.36 9.88 -5.03
C LYS A 68 -8.35 10.70 -5.86
N GLU A 69 -9.47 11.11 -5.29
CA GLU A 69 -10.48 11.97 -5.95
C GLU A 69 -9.90 13.34 -6.33
N MET A 70 -8.95 13.85 -5.54
CA MET A 70 -8.21 15.08 -5.83
C MET A 70 -7.09 14.90 -6.87
N GLY A 71 -6.86 13.67 -7.38
CA GLY A 71 -5.88 13.38 -8.43
C GLY A 71 -4.47 13.08 -7.93
N TYR A 72 -4.25 12.93 -6.62
CA TYR A 72 -2.93 12.55 -6.10
C TYR A 72 -2.68 11.06 -6.29
N THR A 73 -1.39 10.71 -6.45
CA THR A 73 -0.98 9.31 -6.29
C THR A 73 -0.83 9.03 -4.80
N VAL A 74 -1.53 8.02 -4.30
CA VAL A 74 -1.54 7.69 -2.88
C VAL A 74 -0.88 6.34 -2.65
N VAL A 75 0.08 6.28 -1.72
CA VAL A 75 0.73 5.04 -1.28
C VAL A 75 0.34 4.79 0.17
N ILE A 76 -0.35 3.67 0.42
CA ILE A 76 -0.70 3.25 1.78
C ILE A 76 0.37 2.29 2.32
N ILE A 77 0.75 2.49 3.58
CA ILE A 77 1.64 1.59 4.32
C ILE A 77 0.89 1.13 5.56
N ASN A 78 0.47 -0.12 5.58
CA ASN A 78 -0.18 -0.73 6.74
C ASN A 78 0.24 -2.21 6.83
N ASN A 79 0.18 -2.76 8.04
CA ASN A 79 0.49 -4.17 8.31
C ASN A 79 -0.61 -4.88 9.11
N ASN A 80 -1.78 -4.27 9.26
CA ASN A 80 -2.93 -4.92 9.87
C ASN A 80 -3.71 -5.74 8.82
N PRO A 81 -3.75 -7.08 8.91
CA PRO A 81 -4.48 -7.90 7.95
C PRO A 81 -6.01 -7.80 8.08
N GLU A 82 -6.53 -7.22 9.16
CA GLU A 82 -7.97 -7.14 9.46
C GLU A 82 -8.63 -5.84 8.94
N THR A 83 -7.88 -5.02 8.21
CA THR A 83 -8.29 -3.69 7.73
C THR A 83 -8.73 -3.68 6.27
N VAL A 84 -9.49 -2.64 5.89
CA VAL A 84 -10.19 -2.51 4.59
C VAL A 84 -9.30 -1.93 3.48
#